data_AF-A0A7J2SSB5-F1
#
_entry.id   AF-A0A7J2SSB5-F1
#
_cell.length_a   1.000
_cell.length_b   1.000
_cell.length_c   1.000
_cell.angle_alpha   90.00
_cell.angle_beta   90.00
_cell.angle_gamma   90.00
#
_symmetry.space_group_name_H-M   'P 1'
#
loop_
_entity.id
_entity.type
_entity.pdbx_description
1 polymer ?
#
loop_
_entity_poly.entity_id
_entity_poly.type
_entity_poly.pdbx_seq_one_letter_code
_entity_poly.pdbx_strand_id
1 'polypeptide(L)'
;LLNQIWVAIPRGALGILASWSVFGYPLQKEPLMIGIIATLFFVGGMTTKDIVDSAADKRTGTYTLVNTYGTRKAAYISLPFLVLPFTAIPVLVIKNLLASYLLPLTVFAIPSFFVFYLMIKESRGRKLENVHAWALMYLEYLFFAIGFAALVILGETGYTEIFF
;
A
#
# COMPACT_ATOMS: atom_id res chain seq x y z
N LEU A 1 15.47 2.65 4.20
CA LEU A 1 14.15 2.92 4.81
C LEU A 1 13.75 4.38 4.68
N LEU A 2 14.58 5.36 5.10
CA LEU A 2 14.23 6.78 5.02
C LEU A 2 13.80 7.23 3.61
N ASN A 3 14.54 6.82 2.56
CA ASN A 3 14.18 7.10 1.17
C ASN A 3 12.78 6.60 0.80
N GLN A 4 12.42 5.40 1.25
CA GLN A 4 11.10 4.81 0.93
C GLN A 4 9.97 5.53 1.66
N ILE A 5 10.19 5.94 2.92
CA ILE A 5 9.22 6.75 3.69
C ILE A 5 8.98 8.10 2.99
N TRP A 6 10.06 8.75 2.55
CA TRP A 6 9.98 10.03 1.84
C TRP A 6 9.12 9.97 0.58
N VAL A 7 9.16 8.85 -0.14
CA VAL A 7 8.33 8.63 -1.35
C VAL A 7 6.92 8.15 -1.01
N ALA A 8 6.76 7.39 0.08
CA ALA A 8 5.48 6.80 0.47
C ALA A 8 4.47 7.81 1.06
N ILE A 9 4.95 8.85 1.76
CA ILE A 9 4.09 9.92 2.30
C ILE A 9 3.34 10.66 1.17
N PRO A 10 4.02 11.21 0.14
CA PRO A 10 3.31 11.92 -0.92
C PRO A 10 2.44 11.00 -1.78
N ARG A 11 2.89 9.75 -2.03
CA ARG A 11 2.13 8.81 -2.87
C ARG A 11 0.93 8.18 -2.18
N GLY A 12 1.02 7.90 -0.88
CA GLY A 12 -0.05 7.29 -0.10
C GLY A 12 -0.98 8.34 0.52
N ALA A 13 -0.47 9.11 1.48
CA ALA A 13 -1.30 10.01 2.27
C ALA A 13 -1.73 11.26 1.51
N LEU A 14 -0.80 12.01 0.89
CA LEU A 14 -1.13 13.34 0.34
C LEU A 14 -2.16 13.28 -0.79
N GLY A 15 -2.12 12.24 -1.64
CA GLY A 15 -3.12 12.08 -2.70
C GLY A 15 -4.54 11.95 -2.14
N ILE A 16 -4.73 11.07 -1.16
CA ILE A 16 -6.03 10.81 -0.53
C ILE A 16 -6.51 12.03 0.26
N LEU A 17 -5.63 12.63 1.06
CA LEU A 17 -5.95 13.82 1.87
C LEU A 17 -6.29 15.03 0.98
N ALA A 18 -5.55 15.25 -0.10
CA ALA A 18 -5.82 16.33 -1.05
C ALA A 18 -7.16 16.13 -1.75
N SER A 19 -7.47 14.92 -2.21
CA SER A 19 -8.78 14.61 -2.79
C SER A 19 -9.93 14.83 -1.79
N TRP A 20 -9.73 14.47 -0.52
CA TRP A 20 -10.74 14.68 0.52
C TRP A 20 -10.96 16.15 0.88
N SER A 21 -9.91 16.99 0.77
CA SER A 21 -9.99 18.41 1.10
C SER A 21 -11.01 19.19 0.25
N VAL A 22 -11.41 18.64 -0.89
CA VAL A 22 -12.46 19.19 -1.76
C VAL A 22 -13.86 19.04 -1.14
N PHE A 23 -14.07 17.97 -0.37
CA PHE A 23 -15.38 17.62 0.20
C PHE A 23 -15.51 18.01 1.68
N GLY A 24 -14.39 18.12 2.40
CA GLY A 24 -14.43 18.43 3.83
C GLY A 24 -13.04 18.60 4.45
N TYR A 25 -12.98 18.42 5.77
CA TYR A 25 -11.72 18.57 6.50
C TYR A 25 -10.79 17.37 6.25
N PRO A 26 -9.59 17.57 5.66
CA PRO A 26 -8.73 16.46 5.24
C PRO A 26 -8.16 15.64 6.40
N LEU A 27 -8.02 16.22 7.60
CA LEU A 27 -7.53 15.50 8.79
C LEU A 27 -8.67 14.87 9.61
N GLN A 28 -9.83 14.67 8.99
CA GLN A 28 -10.88 13.83 9.55
C GLN A 28 -10.38 12.39 9.72
N LYS A 29 -10.95 11.66 10.68
CA LYS A 29 -10.48 10.32 11.08
C LYS A 29 -10.38 9.37 9.89
N GLU A 30 -11.41 9.27 9.07
CA GLU A 30 -11.46 8.32 7.94
C GLU A 30 -10.38 8.54 6.88
N PRO A 31 -10.30 9.72 6.22
CA PRO A 31 -9.27 9.96 5.19
C PRO A 31 -7.85 9.91 5.77
N LEU A 32 -7.67 10.31 7.04
CA LEU A 32 -6.38 10.22 7.71
C LEU A 32 -5.94 8.78 7.92
N MET A 33 -6.82 7.92 8.43
CA MET A 33 -6.49 6.51 8.68
C MET A 33 -6.26 5.74 7.38
N ILE A 34 -7.05 6.02 6.34
CA ILE A 34 -6.88 5.43 5.01
C ILE A 34 -5.59 5.94 4.34
N GLY A 35 -5.25 7.22 4.49
CA GLY A 35 -3.97 7.78 4.06
C GLY A 35 -2.77 7.13 4.76
N ILE A 36 -2.86 6.87 6.06
CA ILE A 36 -1.83 6.15 6.82
C ILE A 36 -1.67 4.71 6.32
N ILE A 37 -2.78 4.00 6.09
CA ILE A 37 -2.78 2.64 5.51
C ILE A 37 -2.07 2.64 4.16
N ALA A 38 -2.44 3.57 3.27
CA ALA A 38 -1.82 3.72 1.96
C ALA A 38 -0.32 4.04 2.06
N THR A 39 0.08 4.94 2.95
CA THR A 39 1.50 5.25 3.15
C THR A 39 2.27 4.04 3.67
N LEU A 40 1.76 3.30 4.66
CA LEU A 40 2.43 2.09 5.14
C LEU A 40 2.56 1.04 4.03
N PHE A 41 1.52 0.85 3.21
CA PHE A 41 1.56 -0.03 2.05
C PHE A 41 2.67 0.41 1.06
N PHE A 42 2.75 1.70 0.72
CA PHE A 42 3.80 2.21 -0.15
C PHE A 42 5.21 2.07 0.45
N VAL A 43 5.38 2.15 1.76
CA VAL A 43 6.70 1.88 2.39
C VAL A 43 7.15 0.45 2.05
N GLY A 44 6.27 -0.55 2.08
CA GLY A 44 6.59 -1.91 1.65
C GLY A 44 6.75 -2.01 0.13
N GLY A 45 5.79 -1.46 -0.60
CA GLY A 45 5.66 -1.54 -2.05
C GLY A 45 6.81 -0.88 -2.81
N MET A 46 7.38 0.21 -2.32
CA MET A 46 8.53 0.87 -2.98
C MET A 46 9.77 -0.03 -3.03
N THR A 47 9.89 -1.02 -2.14
CA THR A 47 10.96 -2.01 -2.22
C THR A 47 10.86 -2.86 -3.49
N THR A 48 9.67 -3.06 -4.07
CA THR A 48 9.50 -3.79 -5.35
C THR A 48 10.29 -3.11 -6.47
N LYS A 49 10.22 -1.77 -6.52
CA LYS A 49 10.96 -0.94 -7.47
C LYS A 49 12.48 -1.07 -7.25
N ASP A 50 12.94 -0.98 -6.01
CA ASP A 50 14.37 -1.10 -5.68
C ASP A 50 14.98 -2.45 -6.11
N ILE A 51 14.16 -3.51 -6.27
CA ILE A 51 14.64 -4.80 -6.81
C ILE A 51 14.95 -4.66 -8.30
N VAL A 52 14.10 -3.96 -9.07
CA VAL A 52 14.29 -3.68 -10.50
C VAL A 52 15.54 -2.84 -10.73
N ASP A 53 15.69 -1.79 -9.92
CA ASP A 53 16.74 -0.78 -10.10
C ASP A 53 18.07 -1.16 -9.41
N SER A 54 18.13 -2.32 -8.76
CA SER A 54 19.30 -2.77 -7.99
C SER A 54 20.64 -2.73 -8.74
N ALA A 55 20.63 -3.04 -10.05
CA ALA A 55 21.83 -2.99 -10.88
C ALA A 55 22.28 -1.55 -11.20
N ALA A 56 21.34 -0.63 -11.33
CA ALA A 56 21.61 0.79 -11.57
C ALA A 56 22.04 1.49 -10.27
N ASP A 57 21.33 1.24 -9.17
CA ASP A 57 21.65 1.78 -7.83
C ASP A 57 23.04 1.38 -7.35
N LYS A 58 23.47 0.16 -7.67
CA LYS A 58 24.82 -0.31 -7.34
C LYS A 58 25.91 0.43 -8.11
N ARG A 59 25.63 0.89 -9.34
CA ARG A 59 26.59 1.66 -10.16
C ARG A 59 26.70 3.11 -9.70
N THR A 60 25.63 3.67 -9.13
CA THR A 60 25.57 5.06 -8.66
C THR A 60 25.94 5.21 -7.18
N GLY A 61 26.11 4.10 -6.44
CA GLY A 61 26.44 4.12 -5.02
C GLY A 61 25.24 4.40 -4.11
N THR A 62 24.01 4.24 -4.61
CA THR A 62 22.79 4.45 -3.82
C THR A 62 22.60 3.31 -2.81
N TYR A 63 22.42 3.69 -1.54
CA TYR A 63 22.11 2.75 -0.46
C TYR A 63 20.60 2.49 -0.39
N THR A 64 20.13 1.46 -1.11
CA THR A 64 18.76 0.96 -1.00
C THR A 64 18.67 -0.27 -0.09
N LEU A 65 17.45 -0.60 0.36
CA LEU A 65 17.20 -1.80 1.18
C LEU A 65 17.68 -3.08 0.47
N VAL A 66 17.48 -3.11 -0.85
CA VAL A 66 17.91 -4.22 -1.71
C VAL A 66 19.43 -4.28 -1.85
N ASN A 67 20.10 -3.14 -2.10
CA ASN A 67 21.55 -3.10 -2.25
C ASN A 67 22.30 -3.39 -0.92
N THR A 68 21.69 -3.06 0.21
CA THR A 68 22.30 -3.24 1.55
C THR A 68 22.08 -4.64 2.12
N TYR A 69 20.86 -5.19 2.03
CA TYR A 69 20.50 -6.46 2.68
C TYR A 69 20.27 -7.61 1.70
N GLY A 70 20.26 -7.33 0.40
CA GLY A 70 19.88 -8.29 -0.64
C GLY A 70 18.36 -8.37 -0.84
N THR A 71 17.96 -8.78 -2.04
CA THR A 71 16.56 -8.86 -2.50
C THR A 71 15.67 -9.66 -1.55
N ARG A 72 16.13 -10.83 -1.09
CA ARG A 72 15.34 -11.71 -0.23
C ARG A 72 15.07 -11.09 1.14
N LYS A 73 16.09 -10.55 1.82
CA LYS A 73 15.90 -9.90 3.13
C LYS A 73 15.06 -8.64 3.00
N ALA A 74 15.27 -7.85 1.93
CA ALA A 74 14.45 -6.69 1.66
C ALA A 74 12.96 -7.05 1.52
N ALA A 75 12.62 -8.11 0.77
CA ALA A 75 11.25 -8.58 0.65
C ALA A 75 10.62 -8.99 2.01
N TYR A 76 11.37 -9.68 2.87
CA TYR A 76 10.89 -10.02 4.23
C TYR A 76 10.70 -8.79 5.12
N ILE A 77 11.54 -7.76 4.98
CA ILE A 77 11.37 -6.49 5.70
C ILE A 77 10.12 -5.75 5.20
N SER A 78 9.79 -5.85 3.91
CA SER A 78 8.61 -5.21 3.31
C SER A 78 7.29 -5.92 3.60
N LEU A 79 7.31 -7.24 3.84
CA LEU A 79 6.12 -8.05 4.14
C LEU A 79 5.18 -7.45 5.20
N PRO A 80 5.66 -7.06 6.41
CA PRO A 80 4.78 -6.44 7.40
C PRO A 80 4.15 -5.16 6.86
N PHE A 81 4.87 -4.35 6.10
CA PHE A 81 4.34 -3.12 5.51
C PHE A 81 3.34 -3.36 4.39
N LEU A 82 3.39 -4.51 3.70
CA LEU A 82 2.41 -4.85 2.67
C LEU A 82 1.11 -5.38 3.28
N VAL A 83 1.19 -6.29 4.25
CA VAL A 83 0.01 -7.03 4.74
C VAL A 83 -0.62 -6.39 5.99
N LEU A 84 0.20 -5.83 6.89
CA LEU A 84 -0.30 -5.25 8.15
C LEU A 84 -1.28 -4.09 7.92
N PRO A 85 -1.10 -3.18 6.95
CA PRO A 85 -2.03 -2.06 6.78
C PRO A 85 -3.46 -2.51 6.48
N PHE A 86 -3.64 -3.52 5.64
CA PHE A 86 -4.96 -4.03 5.29
C PHE A 86 -5.56 -4.92 6.39
N THR A 87 -4.73 -5.73 7.05
CA THR A 87 -5.18 -6.54 8.20
C THR A 87 -5.46 -5.72 9.45
N ALA A 88 -4.98 -4.47 9.53
CA ALA A 88 -5.33 -3.53 10.59
C ALA A 88 -6.75 -2.95 10.43
N ILE A 89 -7.32 -2.94 9.23
CA ILE A 89 -8.64 -2.35 8.96
C ILE A 89 -9.75 -2.87 9.90
N PRO A 90 -9.93 -4.18 10.16
CA PRO A 90 -10.96 -4.68 11.07
C PRO A 90 -10.75 -4.17 12.50
N VAL A 91 -9.50 -4.09 12.94
CA VAL A 91 -9.16 -3.56 14.27
C VAL A 91 -9.51 -2.08 14.38
N LEU A 92 -9.28 -1.32 13.32
CA LEU A 92 -9.64 0.10 13.25
C LEU A 92 -11.16 0.32 13.24
N VAL A 93 -11.91 -0.58 12.59
CA VAL A 93 -13.38 -0.58 12.63
C VAL A 93 -13.89 -0.88 14.04
N ILE A 94 -13.37 -1.92 14.70
CA ILE A 94 -13.75 -2.27 16.09
C ILE A 94 -13.46 -1.12 17.07
N LYS A 95 -12.40 -0.35 16.81
CA LYS A 95 -12.03 0.83 17.62
C LYS A 95 -12.82 2.10 17.27
N ASN A 96 -13.78 2.04 16.35
CA ASN A 96 -14.53 3.21 15.84
C ASN A 96 -13.62 4.30 15.22
N LEU A 97 -12.49 3.89 14.64
CA LEU A 97 -11.58 4.78 13.89
C LEU A 97 -11.88 4.77 12.38
N LEU A 98 -12.49 3.69 11.89
CA LEU A 98 -13.01 3.55 10.52
C LEU A 98 -14.47 3.10 10.58
N ALA A 99 -15.27 3.51 9.61
CA ALA A 99 -16.63 3.03 9.49
C ALA A 99 -16.70 1.55 9.06
N SER A 100 -17.76 0.85 9.47
CA SER A 100 -17.96 -0.58 9.20
C SER A 100 -18.07 -0.89 7.70
N TYR A 101 -18.62 0.02 6.90
CA TYR A 101 -18.72 -0.14 5.45
C TYR A 101 -17.34 -0.20 4.74
N LEU A 102 -16.24 0.15 5.42
CA LEU A 102 -14.87 0.03 4.90
C LEU A 102 -14.23 -1.35 5.13
N LEU A 103 -14.89 -2.25 5.87
CA LEU A 103 -14.41 -3.63 6.09
C LEU A 103 -14.04 -4.41 4.82
N PRO A 104 -14.74 -4.27 3.67
CA PRO A 104 -14.37 -4.98 2.45
C PRO A 104 -12.96 -4.67 1.95
N LEU A 105 -12.38 -3.50 2.28
CA LEU A 105 -11.01 -3.13 1.89
C LEU A 105 -9.94 -4.05 2.49
N THR A 106 -10.28 -4.84 3.51
CA THR A 106 -9.40 -5.87 4.07
C THR A 106 -8.98 -6.92 3.05
N VAL A 107 -9.78 -7.13 1.99
CA VAL A 107 -9.50 -8.11 0.93
C VAL A 107 -8.18 -7.85 0.22
N PHE A 108 -7.72 -6.58 0.21
CA PHE A 108 -6.43 -6.20 -0.37
C PHE A 108 -5.23 -6.80 0.37
N ALA A 109 -5.38 -7.35 1.58
CA ALA A 109 -4.33 -8.16 2.20
C ALA A 109 -3.88 -9.36 1.32
N ILE A 110 -4.79 -9.90 0.49
CA ILE A 110 -4.53 -11.04 -0.40
C ILE A 110 -3.60 -10.63 -1.56
N PRO A 111 -3.94 -9.64 -2.42
CA PRO A 111 -3.03 -9.19 -3.48
C PRO A 111 -1.72 -8.63 -2.90
N SER A 112 -1.73 -7.98 -1.74
CA SER A 112 -0.51 -7.57 -1.02
C SER A 112 0.44 -8.73 -0.72
N PHE A 113 -0.11 -9.85 -0.24
CA PHE A 113 0.67 -11.05 -0.03
C PHE A 113 1.19 -11.63 -1.35
N PHE A 114 0.41 -11.50 -2.43
CA PHE A 114 0.83 -11.92 -3.76
C PHE A 114 1.96 -11.02 -4.33
N VAL A 115 1.95 -9.71 -4.06
CA VAL A 115 3.09 -8.81 -4.35
C VAL A 115 4.35 -9.31 -3.66
N PHE A 116 4.28 -9.64 -2.38
CA PHE A 116 5.41 -10.23 -1.65
C PHE A 116 5.89 -11.56 -2.26
N TYR A 117 4.95 -12.44 -2.62
CA TYR A 117 5.29 -13.70 -3.28
C TYR A 117 6.02 -13.47 -4.61
N LEU A 118 5.57 -12.50 -5.42
CA LEU A 118 6.24 -12.10 -6.66
C LEU A 118 7.64 -11.54 -6.39
N MET A 119 7.81 -10.67 -5.39
CA MET A 119 9.14 -10.15 -5.01
C MET A 119 10.15 -11.28 -4.70
N ILE A 120 9.69 -12.34 -4.01
CA ILE A 120 10.55 -13.50 -3.71
C ILE A 120 10.78 -14.35 -4.96
N LYS A 121 9.74 -14.62 -5.76
CA LYS A 121 9.83 -15.47 -6.96
C LYS A 121 10.72 -14.82 -8.02
N GLU A 122 10.56 -13.53 -8.27
CA GLU A 122 11.35 -12.74 -9.22
C GLU A 122 12.81 -12.64 -8.77
N SER A 123 13.09 -12.62 -7.46
CA SER A 123 14.48 -12.70 -6.96
C SER A 123 15.23 -13.98 -7.37
N ARG A 124 14.52 -15.05 -7.76
CA ARG A 124 15.11 -16.33 -8.20
C ARG A 124 15.26 -16.45 -9.72
N GLY A 125 14.52 -15.66 -10.51
CA GLY A 125 14.51 -15.75 -11.98
C GLY A 125 15.43 -14.70 -12.61
N ARG A 126 16.54 -15.12 -13.22
CA ARG A 126 17.57 -14.18 -13.72
C ARG A 126 17.22 -13.44 -15.02
N LYS A 127 16.03 -13.58 -15.58
CA LYS A 127 15.65 -12.96 -16.86
C LYS A 127 14.15 -12.70 -16.93
N LEU A 128 13.81 -11.49 -17.39
CA LEU A 128 12.50 -10.93 -17.75
C LEU A 128 11.82 -10.08 -16.67
N GLU A 129 11.78 -8.77 -16.96
CA GLU A 129 10.93 -7.70 -16.42
C GLU A 129 10.37 -7.91 -15.01
N ASN A 130 11.12 -7.40 -14.04
CA ASN A 130 10.77 -7.25 -12.63
C ASN A 130 9.64 -6.21 -12.39
N VAL A 131 8.77 -6.04 -13.40
CA VAL A 131 7.69 -5.06 -13.51
C VAL A 131 6.40 -5.63 -12.92
N HIS A 132 6.24 -6.94 -12.78
CA HIS A 132 4.97 -7.54 -12.37
C HIS A 132 4.62 -7.23 -10.91
N ALA A 133 5.56 -7.40 -9.97
CA ALA A 133 5.32 -7.03 -8.57
C ALA A 133 5.02 -5.53 -8.42
N TRP A 134 5.74 -4.70 -9.18
CA TRP A 134 5.58 -3.24 -9.18
C TRP A 134 4.23 -2.80 -9.79
N ALA A 135 3.84 -3.40 -10.91
CA ALA A 135 2.56 -3.15 -11.57
C ALA A 135 1.38 -3.61 -10.71
N LEU A 136 1.49 -4.79 -10.09
CA LEU A 136 0.46 -5.30 -9.19
C LEU A 136 0.27 -4.38 -7.98
N MET A 137 1.35 -3.89 -7.38
CA MET A 137 1.30 -2.95 -6.26
C MET A 137 0.55 -1.66 -6.64
N TYR A 138 0.79 -1.10 -7.83
CA TYR A 138 0.05 0.09 -8.30
C TYR A 138 -1.41 -0.21 -8.63
N LEU A 139 -1.68 -1.36 -9.24
CA LEU A 139 -3.03 -1.78 -9.57
C LEU A 139 -3.84 -1.97 -8.29
N GLU A 140 -3.25 -2.61 -7.28
CA GLU A 140 -3.81 -2.77 -5.94
C GLU A 140 -4.12 -1.41 -5.30
N TYR A 141 -3.19 -0.46 -5.33
CA TYR A 141 -3.43 0.89 -4.80
C TYR A 141 -4.56 1.62 -5.54
N LEU A 142 -4.62 1.50 -6.87
CA LEU A 142 -5.69 2.11 -7.67
C LEU A 142 -7.07 1.55 -7.28
N PHE A 143 -7.20 0.21 -7.21
CA PHE A 143 -8.44 -0.42 -6.79
C PHE A 143 -8.79 -0.11 -5.34
N PHE A 144 -7.80 0.03 -4.47
CA PHE A 144 -8.00 0.46 -3.09
C PHE A 144 -8.57 1.88 -3.02
N ALA A 145 -8.00 2.83 -3.77
CA ALA A 145 -8.47 4.21 -3.80
C ALA A 145 -9.88 4.34 -4.39
N ILE A 146 -10.16 3.63 -5.49
CA ILE A 146 -11.50 3.58 -6.09
C ILE A 146 -12.49 2.90 -5.15
N GLY A 147 -12.11 1.79 -4.53
CA GLY A 147 -12.92 1.06 -3.57
C GLY A 147 -13.25 1.90 -2.35
N PHE A 148 -12.28 2.63 -1.81
CA PHE A 148 -12.50 3.58 -0.72
C PHE A 148 -13.53 4.65 -1.12
N ALA A 149 -13.34 5.32 -2.25
CA ALA A 149 -14.28 6.33 -2.73
C ALA A 149 -15.70 5.77 -2.94
N ALA A 150 -15.82 4.61 -3.57
CA ALA A 150 -17.12 3.96 -3.80
C ALA A 150 -17.81 3.58 -2.50
N LEU A 151 -17.08 2.99 -1.54
CA LEU A 151 -17.63 2.59 -0.25
C LEU A 151 -18.05 3.77 0.60
N VAL A 152 -17.30 4.89 0.59
CA VAL A 152 -17.72 6.13 1.24
C VAL A 152 -19.03 6.64 0.62
N ILE A 153 -19.10 6.75 -0.71
CA ILE A 153 -20.31 7.25 -1.39
C ILE A 153 -21.52 6.36 -1.06
N LEU A 154 -21.37 5.04 -1.12
CA LEU A 154 -22.43 4.06 -0.80
C LEU A 154 -22.77 3.99 0.69
N GLY A 155 -21.77 4.25 1.55
CA GLY A 155 -21.88 4.36 3.00
C GLY A 155 -22.76 5.54 3.41
N GLU A 156 -22.42 6.72 2.92
CA GLU A 156 -23.13 7.96 3.25
C GLU A 156 -24.54 8.03 2.65
N THR A 157 -24.79 7.33 1.54
CA THR A 157 -26.13 7.22 0.94
C THR A 157 -27.01 6.13 1.57
N GLY A 158 -26.53 5.40 2.57
CA GLY A 158 -27.31 4.42 3.34
C GLY A 158 -27.54 3.08 2.66
N TYR A 159 -26.93 2.80 1.51
CA TYR A 159 -27.09 1.54 0.78
C TYR A 159 -26.36 0.35 1.41
N THR A 160 -25.43 0.60 2.33
CA THR A 160 -24.61 -0.45 2.99
C THR A 160 -25.19 -0.96 4.30
N GLU A 161 -26.20 -0.30 4.88
CA GLU A 161 -26.94 -0.85 6.04
C GLU A 161 -27.81 -2.07 5.67
N ILE A 162 -27.99 -2.35 4.37
CA ILE A 162 -28.81 -3.48 3.88
C ILE A 162 -28.00 -4.79 3.86
N PHE A 163 -26.66 -4.73 3.97
CA PHE A 163 -25.78 -5.88 3.76
C PHE A 163 -24.99 -6.36 4.99
N PHE A 164 -25.20 -5.75 6.17
CA PHE A 164 -24.58 -6.17 7.44
C PHE A 164 -25.55 -6.18 8.61
#